data_AF-A0A956KMF9-F1
#
_entry.id   AF-A0A956KMF9-F1
#
_cell.length_a   1.000
_cell.length_b   1.000
_cell.length_c   1.000
_cell.angle_alpha   90.00
_cell.angle_beta   90.00
_cell.angle_gamma   90.00
#
_symmetry.space_group_name_H-M   'P 1'
#
loop_
_entity.id
_entity.type
_entity.pdbx_description
1 polymer ?
#
loop_
_entity_poly.entity_id
_entity_poly.type
_entity_poly.pdbx_seq_one_letter_code
_entity_poly.pdbx_strand_id
1 'polypeptide(L)'
;METHGCRLNQAESEAMAEALRARGHELVRAVEDADLYLLNSCAITHEADADARAALRRAKRRNPGLEVVVTGCYANAEPERLQAMAEVDAVLGNLEKQHDLGPVLEGLLTRRDRGPLVAVSALSRKLRPQPWSL
;
A
#
# COMPACT_ATOMS: atom_id res chain seq x y z
N MET A 1 9.63 4.56 -1.35
CA MET A 1 8.89 3.29 -1.53
C MET A 1 9.70 2.16 -0.91
N GLU A 2 9.07 1.26 -0.16
CA GLU A 2 9.69 0.06 0.42
C GLU A 2 8.85 -1.17 0.03
N THR A 3 9.49 -2.31 -0.17
CA THR A 3 8.82 -3.55 -0.62
C THR A 3 9.18 -4.69 0.31
N HIS A 4 8.18 -5.32 0.90
CA HIS A 4 8.33 -6.51 1.75
C HIS A 4 7.62 -7.69 1.09
N GLY A 5 8.33 -8.78 0.84
CA GLY A 5 7.70 -10.00 0.33
C GLY A 5 8.49 -10.70 -0.77
N CYS A 6 7.74 -11.33 -1.66
CA CYS A 6 8.30 -12.24 -2.66
C CYS A 6 8.70 -11.51 -3.96
N ARG A 7 9.12 -12.28 -4.96
CA ARG A 7 9.46 -11.77 -6.30
C ARG A 7 8.31 -11.03 -6.97
N LEU A 8 7.06 -11.42 -6.70
CA LEU A 8 5.90 -10.73 -7.23
C LEU A 8 5.81 -9.31 -6.67
N ASN A 9 5.96 -9.12 -5.35
CA ASN A 9 5.96 -7.79 -4.75
C ASN A 9 7.06 -6.89 -5.33
N GLN A 10 8.23 -7.45 -5.62
CA GLN A 10 9.34 -6.72 -6.25
C GLN A 10 8.98 -6.24 -7.66
N ALA A 11 8.49 -7.15 -8.51
CA ALA A 11 8.06 -6.82 -9.88
C ALA A 11 6.91 -5.78 -9.90
N GLU A 12 5.93 -5.93 -8.99
CA GLU A 12 4.86 -4.94 -8.85
C GLU A 12 5.40 -3.58 -8.42
N SER A 13 6.39 -3.55 -7.54
CA SER A 13 6.98 -2.30 -7.06
C SER A 13 7.77 -1.60 -8.16
N GLU A 14 8.49 -2.34 -9.00
CA GLU A 14 9.14 -1.80 -10.19
C GLU A 14 8.11 -1.18 -11.16
N ALA A 15 7.00 -1.87 -11.40
CA ALA A 15 5.91 -1.36 -12.25
C ALA A 15 5.25 -0.11 -11.65
N MET A 16 5.00 -0.09 -10.34
CA MET A 16 4.47 1.08 -9.64
C MET A 16 5.44 2.26 -9.70
N ALA A 17 6.74 2.01 -9.49
CA ALA A 17 7.78 3.03 -9.58
C ALA A 17 7.81 3.68 -10.96
N GLU A 18 7.73 2.87 -12.02
CA GLU A 18 7.70 3.38 -13.39
C GLU A 18 6.44 4.20 -13.67
N ALA A 19 5.27 3.69 -13.29
CA ALA A 19 4.00 4.41 -13.42
C ALA A 19 4.01 5.75 -12.68
N LEU A 20 4.60 5.81 -11.48
CA LEU A 20 4.71 7.05 -10.71
C LEU A 20 5.70 8.04 -11.35
N ARG A 21 6.84 7.57 -11.84
CA ARG A 21 7.79 8.42 -12.59
C ARG A 21 7.16 9.01 -13.85
N ALA A 22 6.40 8.22 -14.59
CA ALA A 22 5.68 8.68 -15.78
C ALA A 22 4.65 9.79 -15.46
N ARG A 23 4.21 9.90 -14.20
CA ARG A 23 3.33 10.96 -13.71
C ARG A 23 4.08 12.15 -13.09
N GLY A 24 5.41 12.15 -13.15
CA GLY A 24 6.26 13.24 -12.64
C GLY A 24 6.68 13.10 -11.18
N HIS A 25 6.39 11.95 -10.53
CA HIS A 25 6.86 11.69 -9.17
C HIS A 25 8.32 11.26 -9.16
N GLU A 26 9.04 11.61 -8.09
CA GLU A 26 10.42 11.20 -7.87
C GLU A 26 10.53 10.19 -6.71
N LEU A 27 11.38 9.17 -6.90
CA LEU A 27 11.72 8.24 -5.83
C LEU A 27 12.98 8.70 -5.11
N VAL A 28 12.80 9.20 -3.89
CA VAL A 28 13.89 9.62 -3.01
C VAL A 28 14.45 8.46 -2.18
N ARG A 29 15.71 8.61 -1.75
CA ARG A 29 16.44 7.57 -0.99
C ARG A 29 16.20 7.65 0.52
N ALA A 30 16.01 8.85 1.04
CA ALA A 30 15.75 9.10 2.45
C ALA A 30 14.26 9.37 2.66
N VAL A 31 13.75 8.93 3.82
CA VAL A 31 12.33 9.06 4.18
C VAL A 31 12.02 10.49 4.61
N GLU A 32 13.03 11.20 5.10
CA GLU A 32 12.99 12.60 5.51
C GLU A 32 12.77 13.54 4.34
N ASP A 33 13.20 13.16 3.13
CA ASP A 33 13.07 13.95 1.90
C ASP A 33 11.78 13.63 1.13
N ALA A 34 10.94 12.71 1.64
CA ALA A 34 9.73 12.25 0.96
C ALA A 34 8.48 12.99 1.47
N ASP A 35 7.57 13.30 0.55
CA ASP A 35 6.20 13.72 0.89
C ASP A 35 5.30 12.52 1.22
N LEU A 36 5.60 11.36 0.62
CA LEU A 36 4.82 10.13 0.77
C LEU A 36 5.70 8.89 0.88
N TYR A 37 5.33 7.98 1.77
CA TYR A 37 5.94 6.66 1.95
C TYR A 37 4.95 5.55 1.59
N LEU A 38 5.23 4.85 0.47
CA LEU A 38 4.47 3.69 0.01
C LEU A 38 5.17 2.37 0.42
N LEU A 39 4.49 1.53 1.19
CA LEU A 39 4.89 0.17 1.54
C LEU A 39 4.05 -0.86 0.77
N ASN A 40 4.68 -1.68 -0.06
CA ASN A 40 4.04 -2.86 -0.67
C ASN A 40 4.43 -4.12 0.10
N SER A 41 3.47 -4.77 0.77
CA SER A 41 3.74 -5.90 1.67
C SER A 41 2.98 -7.19 1.30
N CYS A 42 3.69 -8.32 1.43
CA CYS A 42 3.08 -9.65 1.51
C CYS A 42 2.39 -9.88 2.88
N ALA A 43 1.65 -10.98 3.01
CA ALA A 43 0.88 -11.35 4.22
C ALA A 43 0.98 -12.86 4.55
N ILE A 44 2.13 -13.48 4.22
CA ILE A 44 2.29 -14.94 4.32
C ILE A 44 2.59 -15.41 5.74
N THR A 45 3.19 -14.57 6.58
CA THR A 45 3.53 -14.91 7.97
C THR A 45 3.29 -13.71 8.89
N HIS A 46 3.03 -14.00 10.16
CA HIS A 46 2.83 -12.96 11.17
C HIS A 46 4.07 -12.11 11.40
N GLU A 47 5.27 -12.67 11.19
CA GLU A 47 6.53 -11.93 11.23
C GLU A 47 6.58 -10.90 10.10
N ALA A 48 6.17 -11.27 8.88
CA ALA A 48 6.11 -10.33 7.76
C ALA A 48 5.13 -9.18 8.06
N ASP A 49 3.96 -9.49 8.63
CA ASP A 49 3.00 -8.46 9.04
C ASP A 49 3.58 -7.56 10.16
N ALA A 50 4.34 -8.13 11.08
CA ALA A 50 5.00 -7.39 12.16
C ALA A 50 6.08 -6.45 11.63
N ASP A 51 6.89 -6.92 10.68
CA ASP A 51 7.93 -6.13 10.01
C ASP A 51 7.33 -4.98 9.21
N ALA A 52 6.23 -5.24 8.49
CA ALA A 52 5.46 -4.20 7.80
C ALA A 52 5.01 -3.12 8.79
N ARG A 53 4.34 -3.50 9.88
CA ARG A 53 3.91 -2.54 10.91
C ARG A 53 5.09 -1.81 11.56
N ALA A 54 6.23 -2.47 11.76
CA ALA A 54 7.42 -1.83 12.31
C ALA A 54 8.01 -0.79 11.34
N ALA A 55 8.01 -1.06 10.04
CA ALA A 55 8.43 -0.14 9.01
C ALA A 55 7.57 1.12 8.93
N LEU A 56 6.24 0.98 9.00
CA LEU A 56 5.31 2.11 9.00
C LEU A 56 5.56 3.06 10.17
N ARG A 57 5.70 2.49 11.38
CA ARG A 57 6.03 3.27 12.58
C ARG A 57 7.38 3.96 12.45
N ARG A 58 8.37 3.28 11.88
CA ARG A 58 9.71 3.84 11.66
C ARG A 58 9.65 5.00 10.67
N ALA A 59 8.90 4.88 9.59
CA ALA A 59 8.75 5.93 8.59
C ALA A 59 8.13 7.19 9.20
N LYS A 60 6.96 7.05 9.86
CA LYS A 60 6.27 8.18 10.51
C LYS A 60 7.09 8.82 11.63
N ARG A 61 7.88 8.05 12.39
CA ARG A 61 8.79 8.62 13.40
C ARG A 61 9.91 9.46 12.78
N ARG A 62 10.44 9.06 11.62
CA ARG A 62 11.52 9.78 10.93
C ARG A 62 11.02 11.06 10.28
N ASN A 63 9.81 11.02 9.72
CA ASN A 63 9.16 12.20 9.17
C ASN A 63 7.66 12.17 9.53
N PRO A 64 7.26 12.88 10.60
CA PRO A 64 5.86 12.97 11.02
C PRO A 64 4.91 13.61 9.99
N GLY A 65 5.46 14.35 9.02
CA GLY A 65 4.70 15.01 7.97
C GLY A 65 4.32 14.10 6.80
N LEU A 66 4.91 12.91 6.71
CA LEU A 66 4.66 11.95 5.63
C LEU A 66 3.21 11.51 5.57
N GLU A 67 2.70 11.39 4.34
CA GLU A 67 1.60 10.49 4.04
C GLU A 67 2.14 9.06 3.97
N VAL A 68 1.59 8.15 4.76
CA VAL A 68 2.02 6.75 4.86
C VAL A 68 0.94 5.86 4.27
N VAL A 69 1.30 5.16 3.19
CA VAL A 69 0.40 4.33 2.41
C VAL A 69 0.85 2.88 2.44
N VAL A 70 -0.09 1.97 2.70
CA VAL A 70 0.14 0.53 2.64
C VAL A 70 -0.64 -0.08 1.50
N THR A 71 0.02 -0.96 0.75
CA THR A 71 -0.61 -1.78 -0.28
C THR A 71 -0.05 -3.20 -0.29
N GLY A 72 -0.57 -4.05 -1.17
CA GLY A 72 -0.19 -5.45 -1.32
C GLY A 72 -1.13 -6.41 -0.59
N CYS A 73 -0.71 -7.67 -0.49
CA CYS A 73 -1.52 -8.72 0.13
C CYS A 73 -1.89 -8.41 1.59
N TYR A 74 -1.04 -7.70 2.34
CA TYR A 74 -1.34 -7.35 3.73
C TYR A 74 -2.47 -6.32 3.84
N ALA A 75 -2.51 -5.34 2.91
CA ALA A 75 -3.62 -4.39 2.82
C ALA A 75 -4.95 -5.09 2.53
N ASN A 76 -4.95 -6.16 1.73
CA ASN A 76 -6.14 -6.98 1.48
C ASN A 76 -6.51 -7.91 2.64
N ALA A 77 -5.51 -8.44 3.35
CA ALA A 77 -5.72 -9.44 4.40
C ALA A 77 -6.20 -8.83 5.72
N GLU A 78 -5.63 -7.70 6.14
CA GLU A 78 -5.95 -7.06 7.42
C GLU A 78 -6.16 -5.54 7.28
N PRO A 79 -7.12 -5.09 6.46
CA PRO A 79 -7.36 -3.65 6.24
C PRO A 79 -7.76 -2.91 7.52
N GLU A 80 -8.63 -3.48 8.37
CA GLU A 80 -9.07 -2.80 9.59
C GLU A 80 -7.93 -2.62 10.59
N ARG A 81 -7.00 -3.59 10.65
CA ARG A 81 -5.83 -3.50 11.53
C ARG A 81 -4.86 -2.43 11.09
N LEU A 82 -4.63 -2.32 9.79
CA LEU A 82 -3.78 -1.27 9.21
C LEU A 82 -4.44 0.10 9.38
N GLN A 83 -5.74 0.21 9.16
CA GLN A 83 -6.51 1.44 9.37
C GLN A 83 -6.47 1.93 10.83
N ALA A 84 -6.45 1.00 11.79
CA ALA A 84 -6.38 1.35 13.21
C ALA A 84 -5.02 1.91 13.65
N MET A 85 -3.99 1.85 12.79
CA MET A 85 -2.68 2.43 13.08
C MET A 85 -2.71 3.94 12.86
N ALA A 86 -2.38 4.72 13.89
CA ALA A 86 -2.30 6.17 13.81
C ALA A 86 -1.24 6.67 12.82
N GLU A 87 -0.28 5.81 12.47
CA GLU A 87 0.78 6.12 11.51
C GLU A 87 0.37 5.92 10.05
N VAL A 88 -0.79 5.33 9.76
CA VAL A 88 -1.22 4.98 8.40
C VAL A 88 -2.29 5.97 7.93
N ASP A 89 -2.03 6.62 6.80
CA ASP A 89 -2.92 7.60 6.19
C ASP A 89 -3.73 6.99 5.03
N ALA A 90 -3.26 5.89 4.42
CA ALA A 90 -4.06 5.12 3.48
C ALA A 90 -3.75 3.61 3.42
N VAL A 91 -4.80 2.81 3.19
CA VAL A 91 -4.74 1.37 2.94
C VAL A 91 -5.37 1.09 1.57
N LEU A 92 -4.55 0.62 0.62
CA LEU A 92 -4.94 0.38 -0.76
C LEU A 92 -4.82 -1.10 -1.12
N GLY A 93 -5.92 -1.72 -1.52
CA GLY A 93 -5.93 -3.11 -1.98
C GLY A 93 -5.20 -3.31 -3.30
N ASN A 94 -5.02 -4.56 -3.68
CA ASN A 94 -4.34 -4.93 -4.92
C ASN A 94 -5.05 -4.42 -6.19
N LEU A 95 -6.38 -4.27 -6.17
CA LEU A 95 -7.12 -3.71 -7.30
C LEU A 95 -6.87 -2.21 -7.43
N GLU A 96 -6.96 -1.49 -6.32
CA GLU A 96 -6.70 -0.04 -6.28
C GLU A 96 -5.25 0.28 -6.65
N LYS A 97 -4.30 -0.53 -6.18
CA LYS A 97 -2.89 -0.48 -6.57
C LYS A 97 -2.69 -0.56 -8.08
N GLN A 98 -3.49 -1.39 -8.77
CA GLN A 98 -3.35 -1.61 -10.20
C GLN A 98 -4.02 -0.52 -11.04
N HIS A 99 -5.12 0.06 -10.57
CA HIS A 99 -5.94 0.97 -11.38
C HIS A 99 -5.81 2.43 -10.98
N ASP A 100 -5.69 2.72 -9.69
CA ASP A 100 -5.95 4.06 -9.14
C ASP A 100 -4.77 4.63 -8.35
N LEU A 101 -3.64 3.91 -8.26
CA LEU A 101 -2.52 4.28 -7.40
C LEU A 101 -2.10 5.74 -7.56
N GLY A 102 -1.71 6.16 -8.77
CA GLY A 102 -1.24 7.54 -9.02
C GLY A 102 -2.24 8.61 -8.59
N PRO A 103 -3.48 8.63 -9.14
CA PRO A 103 -4.51 9.57 -8.73
C PRO A 103 -4.81 9.57 -7.23
N VAL A 104 -4.82 8.40 -6.58
CA VAL A 104 -5.05 8.30 -5.14
C VAL A 104 -3.91 8.94 -4.35
N LEU A 105 -2.64 8.65 -4.71
CA LEU A 105 -1.49 9.25 -4.02
C LEU A 105 -1.48 10.78 -4.19
N GLU A 106 -1.81 11.30 -5.37
CA GLU A 106 -1.91 12.74 -5.62
C GLU A 106 -3.05 13.40 -4.81
N GLY A 107 -4.19 12.71 -4.68
CA GLY A 107 -5.27 13.13 -3.80
C GLY A 107 -4.83 13.21 -2.33
N LEU A 108 -4.02 12.24 -1.87
CA LEU A 108 -3.47 12.24 -0.51
C LEU A 108 -2.54 13.43 -0.25
N LEU A 109 -1.76 13.86 -1.24
CA LEU A 109 -0.85 15.00 -1.09
C LEU A 109 -1.55 16.36 -1.07
N THR A 110 -2.82 16.42 -1.52
CA THR A 110 -3.56 17.69 -1.68
C THR A 110 -4.75 17.83 -0.73
N ARG A 111 -5.10 16.78 0.02
CA ARG A 111 -6.23 16.78 0.96
C ARG A 111 -5.97 17.69 2.18
N ARG A 112 -7.05 18.24 2.72
CA ARG A 112 -7.03 19.06 3.95
C ARG A 112 -7.39 18.28 5.22
N ASP A 113 -8.07 17.14 5.08
CA ASP A 113 -8.36 16.23 6.19
C ASP A 113 -7.27 15.16 6.33
N ARG A 114 -6.98 14.68 7.54
CA ARG A 114 -5.92 13.68 7.79
C ARG A 114 -6.46 12.34 8.29
N GLY A 115 -7.70 11.99 7.95
CA GLY A 115 -8.27 10.69 8.30
C GLY A 115 -7.72 9.55 7.42
N PRO A 116 -7.58 8.32 7.92
CA PRO A 116 -7.08 7.21 7.09
C PRO A 116 -8.06 6.90 5.93
N LEU A 117 -7.58 6.91 4.70
CA LEU A 117 -8.31 6.48 3.50
C LEU A 117 -8.19 4.96 3.36
N VAL A 118 -9.31 4.24 3.38
CA VAL A 118 -9.31 2.80 3.13
C VAL A 118 -10.04 2.49 1.84
N ALA A 119 -9.33 1.96 0.87
CA ALA A 119 -9.86 1.53 -0.41
C ALA A 119 -9.36 0.11 -0.71
N VAL A 120 -10.18 -0.88 -0.37
CA VAL A 120 -9.88 -2.30 -0.60
C VAL A 120 -11.10 -2.94 -1.24
N SER A 121 -11.11 -3.03 -2.58
CA SER A 121 -12.20 -3.67 -3.29
C SER A 121 -12.21 -5.17 -3.03
N ALA A 122 -13.40 -5.70 -2.73
CA ALA A 122 -13.60 -7.14 -2.67
C ALA A 122 -13.38 -7.75 -4.06
N LEU A 123 -12.55 -8.80 -4.15
CA LEU A 123 -12.50 -9.71 -5.31
C LEU A 123 -13.79 -10.54 -5.36
N SER A 124 -14.96 -9.91 -5.51
CA SER A 124 -16.23 -10.60 -5.63
C SER A 124 -16.47 -11.07 -7.08
N ARG A 125 -15.56 -11.88 -7.63
CA ARG A 125 -16.03 -12.91 -8.54
C ARG A 125 -16.63 -13.99 -7.64
N LYS A 126 -17.96 -13.96 -7.46
CA LYS A 126 -18.71 -15.20 -7.21
C LYS A 126 -18.46 -16.14 -8.40
N LEU A 127 -17.29 -16.75 -8.48
CA LEU A 127 -17.14 -18.01 -9.18
C LEU A 127 -17.93 -18.99 -8.33
N ARG A 128 -19.23 -19.15 -8.64
CA ARG A 128 -19.91 -20.37 -8.25
C ARG A 128 -19.07 -21.47 -8.90
N PRO A 129 -18.47 -22.40 -8.14
CA PRO A 129 -17.90 -23.58 -8.76
C PRO A 129 -19.05 -24.22 -9.54
N GLN A 130 -18.96 -24.23 -10.87
CA GLN A 130 -19.76 -25.15 -11.66
C GLN A 130 -19.30 -26.54 -11.17
N PRO A 131 -20.22 -27.41 -10.71
CA PRO A 131 -19.82 -28.77 -10.40
C PRO A 131 -19.17 -29.34 -11.66
N TRP A 132 -17.99 -29.92 -11.48
CA TRP A 132 -17.33 -30.72 -12.50
C TRP A 132 -18.33 -31.80 -12.91
N SER A 133 -18.95 -31.65 -14.07
CA SER A 133 -19.74 -32.72 -14.66
C SER A 133 -18.77 -33.83 -15.05
N LEU A 134 -18.81 -34.94 -14.32
CA LEU A 134 -18.33 -36.24 -14.80
C LEU A 134 -19.06 -36.64 -16.07
#